data_AF-K9RTA0-F1
#
_entry.id   AF-K9RTA0-F1
#
_cell.length_a   1.000
_cell.length_b   1.000
_cell.length_c   1.000
_cell.angle_alpha   90.00
_cell.angle_beta   90.00
_cell.angle_gamma   90.00
#
_symmetry.space_group_name_H-M   'P 1'
#
loop_
_entity.id
_entity.type
_entity.pdbx_description
1 polymer ?
#
loop_
_entity_poly.entity_id
_entity_poly.type
_entity_poly.pdbx_seq_one_letter_code
_entity_poly.pdbx_strand_id
1 'polypeptide(L)'
;MNATIATTPIQARVAYISEPKPSKYGDVHYVGILFRDLSIADDDNPDSKIWKNLSSEDSSLYMAGDIVELRPRYDDKNKLHHDIFVIEQVNSPAPVPKNAVVATTTGDQLEPPSAPGQWSLKQIQAALSRPLPQSLLSTRREGGKDLTYISWHCANRILDKYAPGWAWEITKLELADKALFMVGSLSIPCSDGLIVQCASRTESLDCSSYGDPSSNAESMAFRRACARFGLGLYLYDK
;
A
#
# COMPACT_ATOMS: atom_id res chain seq x y z
N MET A 1 -19.83 -33.95 15.85
CA MET A 1 -19.48 -34.73 14.64
C MET A 1 -18.20 -34.11 14.12
N ASN A 2 -17.11 -34.89 14.09
CA ASN A 2 -15.80 -34.38 13.72
C ASN A 2 -15.81 -34.13 12.21
N ALA A 3 -15.70 -32.86 11.81
CA ALA A 3 -15.54 -32.47 10.41
C ALA A 3 -14.45 -33.34 9.79
N THR A 4 -14.76 -33.95 8.65
CA THR A 4 -13.88 -34.89 7.95
C THR A 4 -12.53 -34.22 7.72
N ILE A 5 -11.52 -34.60 8.51
CA ILE A 5 -10.21 -33.96 8.46
C ILE A 5 -9.54 -34.40 7.17
N ALA A 6 -9.36 -33.46 6.26
CA ALA A 6 -8.86 -33.71 4.93
C ALA A 6 -7.47 -34.35 4.95
N THR A 7 -7.38 -35.56 4.38
CA THR A 7 -6.15 -36.33 4.16
C THR A 7 -5.49 -36.03 2.82
N THR A 8 -6.13 -35.20 2.00
CA THR A 8 -5.62 -34.66 0.74
C THR A 8 -5.46 -33.15 0.84
N PRO A 9 -4.59 -32.52 0.02
CA PRO A 9 -4.51 -31.06 -0.06
C PRO A 9 -5.86 -30.44 -0.40
N ILE A 10 -6.21 -29.35 0.29
CA ILE A 10 -7.46 -28.61 0.07
C ILE A 10 -7.15 -27.14 -0.15
N GLN A 11 -7.81 -26.55 -1.14
CA GLN A 11 -7.84 -25.09 -1.31
C GLN A 11 -8.97 -24.50 -0.47
N ALA A 12 -8.64 -23.55 0.37
CA ALA A 12 -9.57 -22.92 1.29
C ALA A 12 -9.39 -21.41 1.32
N ARG A 13 -10.48 -20.69 1.54
CA ARG A 13 -10.49 -19.24 1.77
C ARG A 13 -10.42 -18.94 3.27
N VAL A 14 -9.59 -17.99 3.67
CA VAL A 14 -9.60 -17.44 5.04
C VAL A 14 -10.90 -16.67 5.23
N ALA A 15 -11.85 -17.22 5.97
CA ALA A 15 -13.17 -16.62 6.11
C ALA A 15 -13.27 -15.68 7.32
N TYR A 16 -12.53 -15.99 8.39
CA TYR A 16 -12.56 -15.21 9.63
C TYR A 16 -11.28 -15.38 10.43
N ILE A 17 -10.83 -14.29 11.05
CA ILE A 17 -9.69 -14.25 11.97
C ILE A 17 -10.21 -13.68 13.29
N SER A 18 -10.07 -14.42 14.38
CA SER A 18 -10.52 -13.98 15.70
C SER A 18 -9.56 -12.98 16.34
N GLU A 19 -10.01 -12.30 17.39
CA GLU A 19 -9.10 -11.56 18.26
C GLU A 19 -8.10 -12.52 18.95
N PRO A 20 -6.85 -12.06 19.23
CA PRO A 20 -5.87 -12.84 19.96
C PRO A 20 -6.34 -13.19 21.36
N LYS A 21 -6.20 -14.46 21.74
CA LYS A 21 -6.56 -14.99 23.06
C LYS A 21 -5.31 -15.47 23.81
N PRO A 22 -5.19 -15.24 25.12
CA PRO A 22 -4.04 -15.70 25.88
C PRO A 22 -4.01 -17.23 25.97
N SER A 23 -2.84 -17.84 25.74
CA SER A 23 -2.64 -19.27 25.89
C SER A 23 -2.74 -19.71 27.36
N LYS A 24 -3.20 -20.95 27.58
CA LYS A 24 -3.22 -21.57 28.92
C LYS A 24 -1.83 -22.01 29.41
N TYR A 25 -0.83 -22.06 28.52
CA TYR A 25 0.47 -22.68 28.79
C TYR A 25 1.66 -21.71 28.69
N GLY A 26 1.42 -20.39 28.67
CA GLY A 26 2.48 -19.36 28.66
C GLY A 26 1.98 -17.99 28.21
N ASP A 27 2.90 -17.02 28.07
CA ASP A 27 2.63 -15.62 27.68
C ASP A 27 2.34 -15.42 26.18
N VAL A 28 2.09 -16.51 25.45
CA VAL A 28 1.87 -16.47 24.00
C VAL A 28 0.37 -16.33 23.73
N HIS A 29 0.02 -15.44 22.81
CA HIS A 29 -1.35 -15.30 22.33
C HIS A 29 -1.58 -16.19 21.11
N TYR A 30 -2.76 -16.78 21.01
CA TYR A 30 -3.20 -17.54 19.84
C TYR A 30 -4.39 -16.87 19.17
N VAL A 31 -4.45 -17.03 17.86
CA VAL A 31 -5.52 -16.50 17.02
C VAL A 31 -6.22 -17.67 16.36
N GLY A 32 -7.55 -17.71 16.49
CA GLY A 32 -8.39 -18.69 15.81
C GLY A 32 -8.70 -18.23 14.40
N ILE A 33 -8.31 -19.02 13.41
CA ILE A 33 -8.59 -18.76 12.00
C ILE A 33 -9.55 -19.81 11.46
N LEU A 34 -10.61 -19.35 10.80
CA LEU A 34 -11.56 -20.17 10.07
C LEU A 34 -11.19 -20.19 8.58
N PHE A 35 -10.91 -21.37 8.07
CA PHE A 35 -10.74 -21.65 6.65
C PHE A 35 -12.01 -22.29 6.10
N ARG A 36 -12.44 -21.87 4.92
CA ARG A 36 -13.57 -22.42 4.19
C ARG A 36 -13.10 -23.15 2.94
N ASP A 37 -13.37 -24.45 2.86
CA ASP A 37 -13.06 -25.27 1.69
C ASP A 37 -13.80 -24.74 0.45
N LEU A 38 -13.06 -24.47 -0.62
CA LEU A 38 -13.60 -23.95 -1.89
C LEU A 38 -14.24 -25.03 -2.77
N SER A 39 -13.99 -26.31 -2.51
CA SER A 39 -14.61 -27.41 -3.24
C SER A 39 -16.08 -27.61 -2.87
N ILE A 40 -16.52 -27.06 -1.74
CA ILE A 40 -17.89 -27.14 -1.24
C ILE A 40 -18.59 -25.82 -1.52
N ALA A 41 -19.51 -25.80 -2.48
CA ALA A 41 -20.20 -24.58 -2.93
C ALA A 41 -21.18 -24.01 -1.89
N ASP A 42 -21.62 -24.82 -0.92
CA ASP A 42 -22.51 -24.38 0.15
C ASP A 42 -21.71 -23.84 1.34
N ASP A 43 -21.68 -22.51 1.42
CA ASP A 43 -20.98 -21.72 2.43
C ASP A 43 -21.52 -21.97 3.86
N ASP A 44 -22.73 -22.51 4.01
CA ASP A 44 -23.31 -22.82 5.33
C ASP A 44 -23.07 -24.27 5.77
N ASN A 45 -22.57 -25.13 4.87
CA ASN A 45 -22.27 -26.51 5.17
C ASN A 45 -21.18 -26.61 6.26
N PRO A 46 -21.43 -27.30 7.39
CA PRO A 46 -20.45 -27.45 8.47
C PRO A 46 -19.16 -28.17 8.05
N ASP A 47 -19.21 -29.04 7.04
CA ASP A 47 -18.04 -29.77 6.55
C ASP A 47 -17.08 -28.88 5.74
N SER A 48 -17.52 -27.69 5.31
CA SER A 48 -16.64 -26.69 4.67
C SER A 48 -15.76 -25.94 5.68
N LYS A 49 -16.06 -26.02 6.98
CA LYS A 49 -15.48 -25.15 8.02
C LYS A 49 -14.32 -25.85 8.72
N ILE A 50 -13.11 -25.32 8.53
CA ILE A 50 -11.88 -25.85 9.13
C ILE A 50 -11.30 -24.79 10.07
N TRP A 51 -11.30 -25.08 11.37
CA TRP A 51 -10.71 -24.20 12.38
C TRP A 51 -9.28 -24.58 12.70
N LYS A 52 -8.38 -23.60 12.73
CA LYS A 52 -7.01 -23.76 13.26
C LYS A 52 -6.68 -22.63 14.22
N ASN A 53 -5.94 -22.95 15.28
CA ASN A 53 -5.36 -21.96 16.17
C ASN A 53 -3.89 -21.81 15.81
N LEU A 54 -3.50 -20.59 15.46
CA LEU A 54 -2.12 -20.23 15.15
C LEU A 54 -1.56 -19.29 16.22
N SER A 55 -0.24 -19.18 16.31
CA SER A 55 0.39 -18.14 17.13
C SER A 55 0.05 -16.76 16.57
N SER A 56 0.09 -15.71 17.41
CA SER A 56 -0.12 -14.35 16.91
C SER A 56 0.85 -13.96 15.79
N GLU A 57 2.11 -14.41 15.86
CA GLU A 57 3.12 -14.15 14.84
C GLU A 57 2.74 -14.82 13.50
N ASP A 58 2.42 -16.12 13.52
CA ASP A 58 2.02 -16.84 12.30
C ASP A 58 0.70 -16.32 11.74
N SER A 59 -0.24 -15.93 12.62
CA SER A 59 -1.54 -15.42 12.20
C SER A 59 -1.45 -14.07 11.46
N SER A 60 -0.41 -13.28 11.72
CA SER A 60 -0.20 -11.98 11.07
C SER A 60 0.12 -12.10 9.57
N LEU A 61 0.43 -13.31 9.09
CA LEU A 61 0.72 -13.59 7.68
C LEU A 61 -0.52 -13.75 6.80
N TYR A 62 -1.72 -13.79 7.41
CA TYR A 62 -2.98 -14.06 6.72
C TYR A 62 -3.97 -12.92 6.89
N MET A 63 -4.77 -12.69 5.85
CA MET A 63 -5.88 -11.74 5.86
C MET A 63 -7.19 -12.45 5.53
N ALA A 64 -8.30 -11.91 6.05
CA ALA A 64 -9.62 -12.40 5.68
C ALA A 64 -9.84 -12.23 4.18
N GLY A 65 -10.11 -13.35 3.50
CA GLY A 65 -10.32 -13.50 2.08
C GLY A 65 -9.16 -14.19 1.33
N ASP A 66 -8.00 -14.39 1.96
CA ASP A 66 -6.86 -15.05 1.30
C ASP A 66 -7.23 -16.47 0.86
N ILE A 67 -6.75 -16.90 -0.30
CA ILE A 67 -6.84 -18.28 -0.77
C ILE A 67 -5.56 -19.01 -0.36
N VAL A 68 -5.72 -20.10 0.38
CA VAL A 68 -4.63 -20.91 0.90
C VAL A 68 -4.80 -22.37 0.51
N GLU A 69 -3.70 -23.10 0.40
CA GLU A 69 -3.68 -24.54 0.29
C GLU A 69 -3.31 -25.13 1.66
N LEU A 70 -4.21 -25.94 2.21
CA LEU A 70 -3.98 -26.72 3.43
C LEU A 70 -3.42 -28.08 3.02
N ARG A 71 -2.11 -28.29 3.22
CA ARG A 71 -1.46 -29.58 2.92
C ARG A 71 -1.37 -30.43 4.17
N PRO A 72 -1.86 -31.68 4.14
CA PRO A 72 -1.78 -32.58 5.29
C PRO A 72 -0.32 -32.90 5.64
N ARG A 73 0.02 -32.80 6.93
CA ARG A 73 1.33 -33.16 7.51
C ARG A 73 1.12 -34.00 8.76
N TYR A 74 1.76 -35.16 8.85
CA TYR A 74 1.71 -35.98 10.07
C TYR A 74 2.87 -35.62 10.99
N ASP A 75 2.62 -35.52 12.29
CA ASP A 75 3.69 -35.43 13.29
C ASP A 75 4.25 -36.81 13.66
N ASP A 76 5.30 -36.85 14.48
CA ASP A 76 5.94 -38.09 14.94
C ASP A 76 5.00 -39.03 15.72
N LYS A 77 3.84 -38.53 16.14
CA LYS A 77 2.78 -39.30 16.82
C LYS A 77 1.65 -39.69 15.86
N ASN A 78 1.89 -39.56 14.55
CA ASN A 78 0.94 -39.83 13.47
C ASN A 78 -0.35 -38.99 13.56
N LYS A 79 -0.30 -37.83 14.22
CA LYS A 79 -1.42 -36.89 14.27
C LYS A 79 -1.38 -35.99 13.06
N LEU A 80 -2.53 -35.85 12.41
CA LEU A 80 -2.69 -35.02 11.22
C LEU A 80 -2.74 -33.54 11.58
N HIS A 81 -1.83 -32.77 10.99
CA HIS A 81 -1.78 -31.31 10.94
C HIS A 81 -1.95 -30.86 9.49
N HIS A 82 -2.04 -29.55 9.28
CA HIS A 82 -1.90 -29.01 7.92
C HIS A 82 -0.91 -27.87 7.94
N ASP A 83 0.03 -27.94 7.00
CA ASP A 83 0.84 -26.80 6.61
C ASP A 83 -0.02 -25.89 5.72
N ILE A 84 0.08 -24.58 5.93
CA ILE A 84 -0.74 -23.58 5.27
C ILE A 84 0.15 -22.85 4.25
N PHE A 85 -0.21 -22.93 2.98
CA PHE A 85 0.50 -22.23 1.91
C PHE A 85 -0.42 -21.19 1.29
N VAL A 86 -0.03 -19.93 1.31
CA VAL A 86 -0.83 -18.90 0.66
C VAL A 86 -0.71 -19.02 -0.86
N ILE A 87 -1.84 -19.20 -1.55
CA ILE A 87 -1.92 -19.29 -3.01
C ILE A 87 -2.18 -17.91 -3.60
N GLU A 88 -3.11 -17.16 -3.00
CA GLU A 88 -3.53 -15.83 -3.44
C GLU A 88 -3.88 -15.01 -2.20
N GLN A 89 -3.13 -13.95 -1.93
CA GLN A 89 -3.53 -12.99 -0.90
C GLN A 89 -4.57 -12.04 -1.49
N VAL A 90 -5.52 -11.57 -0.67
CA VAL A 90 -6.48 -10.52 -1.03
C VAL A 90 -5.79 -9.24 -1.49
N ASN A 91 -4.54 -9.04 -1.05
CA ASN A 91 -3.67 -7.93 -1.46
C ASN A 91 -2.55 -8.35 -2.43
N SER A 92 -2.58 -9.58 -2.98
CA SER A 92 -1.74 -9.98 -4.10
C SER A 92 -2.54 -9.90 -5.40
N PRO A 93 -1.94 -9.43 -6.51
CA PRO A 93 -2.64 -9.34 -7.78
C PRO A 93 -3.05 -10.74 -8.24
N ALA A 94 -4.35 -10.93 -8.52
CA ALA A 94 -4.88 -12.18 -9.02
C ALA A 94 -4.04 -12.74 -10.18
N PRO A 95 -3.83 -14.06 -10.28
CA PRO A 95 -3.14 -14.65 -11.42
C PRO A 95 -3.97 -14.39 -12.68
N VAL A 96 -3.40 -13.65 -13.62
CA VAL A 96 -4.01 -13.30 -14.90
C VAL A 96 -4.55 -14.56 -15.58
N PRO A 97 -5.85 -14.64 -15.93
CA PRO A 97 -6.36 -15.75 -16.72
C PRO A 97 -5.62 -15.79 -18.06
N LYS A 98 -4.95 -16.91 -18.37
CA LYS A 98 -4.16 -17.12 -19.59
C LYS A 98 -4.95 -17.08 -20.91
N ASN A 99 -6.25 -16.75 -20.88
CA ASN A 99 -7.07 -16.56 -22.06
C ASN A 99 -7.89 -15.28 -21.93
N ALA A 100 -7.23 -14.14 -21.90
CA ALA A 100 -7.82 -12.90 -22.37
C ALA A 100 -6.87 -12.38 -23.45
N VAL A 101 -7.37 -12.36 -24.68
CA VAL A 101 -6.67 -11.84 -25.85
C VAL A 101 -6.02 -10.52 -25.48
N VAL A 102 -4.69 -10.49 -25.50
CA VAL A 102 -3.90 -9.28 -25.41
C VAL A 102 -4.31 -8.42 -26.60
N ALA A 103 -5.22 -7.48 -26.36
CA ALA A 103 -5.35 -6.32 -27.21
C ALA A 103 -4.05 -5.53 -27.04
N THR A 104 -3.09 -5.85 -27.91
CA THR A 104 -1.91 -5.03 -28.11
C THR A 104 -2.39 -3.73 -28.72
N THR A 105 -2.61 -2.71 -27.89
CA THR A 105 -2.80 -1.35 -28.39
C THR A 105 -1.54 -0.56 -28.10
N THR A 106 -0.73 -0.44 -29.14
CA THR A 106 0.36 0.50 -29.29
C THR A 106 -0.13 1.92 -28.95
N GLY A 107 0.43 2.58 -27.92
CA GLY A 107 0.24 4.02 -27.66
C GLY A 107 -0.21 4.41 -26.24
N ASP A 108 0.75 4.48 -25.33
CA ASP A 108 0.93 5.40 -24.18
C ASP A 108 -0.22 6.29 -23.61
N GLN A 109 -1.44 5.79 -23.41
CA GLN A 109 -2.40 6.39 -22.46
C GLN A 109 -3.22 5.32 -21.74
N LEU A 110 -2.68 4.83 -20.61
CA LEU A 110 -3.52 4.19 -19.60
C LEU A 110 -4.50 5.23 -19.05
N GLU A 111 -5.79 4.90 -19.03
CA GLU A 111 -6.80 5.72 -18.34
C GLU A 111 -6.47 5.83 -16.86
N PRO A 112 -6.62 7.01 -16.24
CA PRO A 112 -6.34 7.19 -14.82
C PRO A 112 -7.13 6.21 -13.94
N PRO A 113 -6.58 5.79 -12.78
CA PRO A 113 -7.26 4.87 -11.89
C PRO A 113 -8.54 5.52 -11.34
N SER A 114 -9.61 4.73 -11.25
CA SER A 114 -10.91 5.14 -10.73
C SER A 114 -11.06 4.87 -9.23
N ALA A 115 -10.17 4.05 -8.64
CA ALA A 115 -10.19 3.71 -7.23
C ALA A 115 -8.76 3.65 -6.63
N PRO A 116 -8.61 3.90 -5.31
CA PRO A 116 -7.35 3.72 -4.60
C PRO A 116 -6.79 2.30 -4.76
N GLY A 117 -5.47 2.17 -4.92
CA GLY A 117 -4.82 0.85 -5.06
C GLY A 117 -5.01 0.16 -6.42
N GLN A 118 -5.71 0.76 -7.39
CA GLN A 118 -5.92 0.15 -8.71
C GLN A 118 -4.64 0.10 -9.56
N TRP A 119 -3.77 1.10 -9.43
CA TRP A 119 -2.50 1.16 -10.16
C TRP A 119 -1.34 0.65 -9.31
N SER A 120 -0.40 -0.04 -9.96
CA SER A 120 0.91 -0.36 -9.40
C SER A 120 1.77 0.89 -9.21
N LEU A 121 2.77 0.82 -8.34
CA LEU A 121 3.75 1.89 -8.15
C LEU A 121 4.41 2.24 -9.48
N LYS A 122 4.71 1.24 -10.32
CA LYS A 122 5.32 1.44 -11.64
C LYS A 122 4.41 2.25 -12.57
N GLN A 123 3.11 1.99 -12.59
CA GLN A 123 2.15 2.74 -13.41
C GLN A 123 2.00 4.18 -12.92
N ILE A 124 1.91 4.37 -11.59
CA ILE A 124 1.85 5.70 -10.98
C ILE A 124 3.11 6.49 -11.32
N GLN A 125 4.30 5.92 -11.12
CA GLN A 125 5.57 6.56 -11.45
C GLN A 125 5.69 6.87 -12.93
N ALA A 126 5.26 5.97 -13.82
CA ALA A 126 5.26 6.21 -15.26
C ALA A 126 4.35 7.39 -15.64
N ALA A 127 3.18 7.53 -15.02
CA ALA A 127 2.27 8.65 -15.27
C ALA A 127 2.78 9.96 -14.67
N LEU A 128 3.27 9.94 -13.42
CA LEU A 128 3.75 11.12 -12.70
C LEU A 128 5.08 11.67 -13.24
N SER A 129 5.93 10.80 -13.81
CA SER A 129 7.21 11.21 -14.40
C SER A 129 7.08 11.92 -15.75
N ARG A 130 5.87 11.98 -16.32
CA ARG A 130 5.64 12.67 -17.60
C ARG A 130 5.90 14.17 -17.44
N PRO A 131 6.52 14.83 -18.43
CA PRO A 131 6.65 16.28 -18.44
C PRO A 131 5.30 16.96 -18.31
N LEU A 132 5.22 17.94 -17.43
CA LEU A 132 3.99 18.68 -17.18
C LEU A 132 3.79 19.77 -18.24
N PRO A 133 2.54 20.03 -18.66
CA PRO A 133 2.23 21.20 -19.47
C PRO A 133 2.73 22.49 -18.80
N GLN A 134 3.26 23.41 -19.61
CA GLN A 134 3.79 24.69 -19.12
C GLN A 134 2.78 25.50 -18.31
N SER A 135 1.48 25.33 -18.58
CA SER A 135 0.38 25.99 -17.85
C SER A 135 0.26 25.55 -16.38
N LEU A 136 0.82 24.40 -16.01
CA LEU A 136 0.86 23.91 -14.63
C LEU A 136 2.13 24.33 -13.89
N LEU A 137 3.08 24.95 -14.60
CA LEU A 137 4.37 25.37 -14.07
C LEU A 137 4.34 26.86 -13.72
N SER A 138 5.01 27.20 -12.64
CA SER A 138 5.24 28.57 -12.18
C SER A 138 6.74 28.85 -12.16
N THR A 139 7.12 30.13 -12.29
CA THR A 139 8.52 30.54 -12.20
C THR A 139 8.69 31.54 -11.08
N ARG A 140 9.71 31.35 -10.26
CA ARG A 140 10.11 32.31 -9.22
C ARG A 140 11.59 32.65 -9.41
N ARG A 141 11.93 33.91 -9.20
CA ARG A 141 13.32 34.37 -9.18
C ARG A 141 13.91 34.22 -7.78
N GLU A 142 15.02 33.53 -7.67
CA GLU A 142 15.73 33.31 -6.40
C GLU A 142 17.24 33.39 -6.65
N GLY A 143 17.94 34.25 -5.91
CA GLY A 143 19.38 34.47 -6.09
C GLY A 143 19.78 34.89 -7.51
N GLY A 144 18.90 35.61 -8.23
CA GLY A 144 19.13 36.06 -9.60
C GLY A 144 18.89 35.00 -10.69
N LYS A 145 18.58 33.75 -10.32
CA LYS A 145 18.21 32.67 -11.24
C LYS A 145 16.70 32.45 -11.24
N ASP A 146 16.17 32.06 -12.39
CA ASP A 146 14.78 31.65 -12.51
C ASP A 146 14.64 30.17 -12.16
N LEU A 147 13.75 29.87 -11.23
CA LEU A 147 13.41 28.53 -10.77
C LEU A 147 12.00 28.20 -11.23
N THR A 148 11.89 27.21 -12.10
CA THR A 148 10.60 26.63 -12.50
C THR A 148 10.16 25.59 -11.49
N TYR A 149 8.88 25.62 -11.11
CA TYR A 149 8.32 24.72 -10.11
C TYR A 149 6.83 24.43 -10.36
N ILE A 150 6.34 23.32 -9.82
CA ILE A 150 4.90 23.03 -9.68
C ILE A 150 4.38 23.58 -8.33
N SER A 151 3.20 24.19 -8.30
CA SER A 151 2.56 24.63 -7.05
C SER A 151 1.97 23.45 -6.26
N TRP A 152 1.85 23.57 -4.93
CA TRP A 152 1.35 22.48 -4.08
C TRP A 152 -0.08 22.04 -4.46
N HIS A 153 -0.97 22.98 -4.78
CA HIS A 153 -2.35 22.67 -5.16
C HIS A 153 -2.45 22.00 -6.54
N CYS A 154 -1.51 22.30 -7.45
CA CYS A 154 -1.41 21.56 -8.71
C CYS A 154 -0.94 20.12 -8.47
N ALA A 155 0.03 19.92 -7.57
CA ALA A 155 0.48 18.58 -7.20
C ALA A 155 -0.67 17.75 -6.60
N ASN A 156 -1.49 18.33 -5.71
CA ASN A 156 -2.70 17.66 -5.18
C ASN A 156 -3.63 17.17 -6.29
N ARG A 157 -4.01 18.06 -7.22
CA ARG A 157 -4.92 17.70 -8.34
C ARG A 157 -4.36 16.58 -9.22
N ILE A 158 -3.03 16.54 -9.39
CA ILE A 158 -2.37 15.49 -10.17
C ILE A 158 -2.38 14.16 -9.40
N LEU A 159 -2.14 14.18 -8.09
CA LEU A 159 -2.26 13.00 -7.23
C LEU A 159 -3.70 12.50 -7.16
N ASP A 160 -4.69 13.39 -7.03
CA ASP A 160 -6.12 13.01 -7.07
C ASP A 160 -6.47 12.27 -8.35
N LYS A 161 -5.85 12.65 -9.47
CA LYS A 161 -6.07 12.03 -10.77
C LYS A 161 -5.37 10.68 -10.92
N TYR A 162 -4.11 10.55 -10.50
CA TYR A 162 -3.28 9.38 -10.83
C TYR A 162 -2.97 8.46 -9.64
N ALA A 163 -3.26 8.90 -8.43
CA ALA A 163 -2.99 8.22 -7.17
C ALA A 163 -4.12 8.47 -6.15
N PRO A 164 -5.38 8.13 -6.49
CA PRO A 164 -6.52 8.36 -5.60
C PRO A 164 -6.31 7.66 -4.25
N GLY A 165 -6.72 8.30 -3.16
CA GLY A 165 -6.50 7.80 -1.80
C GLY A 165 -5.12 8.09 -1.24
N TRP A 166 -4.32 8.94 -1.89
CA TRP A 166 -3.08 9.48 -1.31
C TRP A 166 -3.37 10.23 0.00
N ALA A 167 -2.39 10.19 0.91
CA ALA A 167 -2.45 10.91 2.18
C ALA A 167 -1.13 11.62 2.46
N TRP A 168 -1.21 12.80 3.07
CA TRP A 168 -0.05 13.57 3.51
C TRP A 168 -0.13 13.82 5.02
N GLU A 169 0.98 13.59 5.71
CA GLU A 169 1.09 13.78 7.15
C GLU A 169 2.38 14.53 7.50
N ILE A 170 2.29 15.49 8.43
CA ILE A 170 3.48 16.14 9.02
C ILE A 170 3.97 15.26 10.17
N THR A 171 5.03 14.50 9.91
CA THR A 171 5.61 13.56 10.87
C THR A 171 6.52 14.21 11.91
N LYS A 172 7.17 15.32 11.57
CA LYS A 172 8.05 16.04 12.49
C LYS A 172 8.03 17.53 12.21
N LEU A 173 7.94 18.31 13.28
CA LEU A 173 8.07 19.76 13.26
C LEU A 173 9.00 20.17 14.40
N GLU A 174 10.10 20.83 14.09
CA GLU A 174 11.12 21.24 15.06
C GLU A 174 11.56 22.67 14.78
N LEU A 175 11.57 23.51 15.82
CA LEU A 175 12.11 24.86 15.78
C LEU A 175 13.54 24.84 16.32
N ALA A 176 14.50 25.38 15.58
CA ALA A 176 15.85 25.60 16.08
C ALA A 176 16.33 27.00 15.74
N ASP A 177 16.55 27.81 16.78
CA ASP A 177 16.93 29.22 16.71
C ASP A 177 16.01 30.02 15.76
N LYS A 178 16.48 30.33 14.56
CA LYS A 178 15.74 31.09 13.54
C LYS A 178 15.25 30.24 12.36
N ALA A 179 15.23 28.93 12.51
CA ALA A 179 14.83 28.00 11.46
C ALA A 179 13.73 27.03 11.93
N LEU A 180 12.80 26.76 11.03
CA LEU A 180 11.80 25.71 11.15
C LEU A 180 12.22 24.51 10.32
N PHE A 181 12.34 23.36 10.95
CA PHE A 181 12.58 22.06 10.33
C PHE A 181 11.27 21.28 10.28
N MET A 182 10.87 20.85 9.10
CA MET A 182 9.68 20.03 8.90
C MET A 182 10.03 18.76 8.15
N VAL A 183 9.43 17.65 8.54
CA VAL A 183 9.42 16.38 7.80
C VAL A 183 7.98 15.96 7.60
N GLY A 184 7.60 15.72 6.35
CA GLY A 184 6.30 15.14 6.03
C GLY A 184 6.43 13.85 5.23
N SER A 185 5.36 13.07 5.27
CA SER A 185 5.24 11.73 4.72
C SER A 185 4.07 11.68 3.74
N LEU A 186 4.34 11.25 2.51
CA LEU A 186 3.34 11.01 1.47
C LEU A 186 3.13 9.52 1.32
N SER A 187 1.90 9.07 1.55
CA SER A 187 1.48 7.67 1.44
C SER A 187 0.56 7.50 0.25
N ILE A 188 0.84 6.54 -0.63
CA ILE A 188 0.03 6.23 -1.82
C ILE A 188 -0.36 4.75 -1.82
N PRO A 189 -1.66 4.42 -1.80
CA PRO A 189 -2.11 3.04 -1.96
C PRO A 189 -1.91 2.61 -3.41
N CYS A 190 -1.07 1.60 -3.60
CA CYS A 190 -0.80 0.97 -4.89
C CYS A 190 -1.34 -0.47 -4.87
N SER A 191 -1.48 -1.08 -6.05
CA SER A 191 -1.76 -2.53 -6.14
C SER A 191 -0.65 -3.38 -5.53
N ASP A 192 0.55 -2.80 -5.41
CA ASP A 192 1.74 -3.42 -4.79
C ASP A 192 1.78 -3.22 -3.26
N GLY A 193 0.79 -2.54 -2.68
CA GLY A 193 0.73 -2.17 -1.28
C GLY A 193 0.80 -0.66 -1.04
N LEU A 194 0.82 -0.25 0.24
CA LEU A 194 0.94 1.15 0.64
C LEU A 194 2.40 1.60 0.56
N ILE A 195 2.70 2.54 -0.34
CA ILE A 195 4.05 3.07 -0.51
C ILE A 195 4.16 4.43 0.18
N VAL A 196 5.15 4.58 1.03
CA VAL A 196 5.37 5.80 1.83
C VAL A 196 6.71 6.43 1.47
N GLN A 197 6.71 7.72 1.17
CA GLN A 197 7.91 8.49 0.87
C GLN A 197 7.94 9.77 1.70
N CYS A 198 9.06 10.00 2.37
CA CYS A 198 9.24 11.15 3.25
C CYS A 198 10.12 12.22 2.61
N ALA A 199 9.84 13.47 2.93
CA ALA A 199 10.71 14.58 2.56
C ALA A 199 10.77 15.63 3.66
N SER A 200 11.93 16.27 3.75
CA SER A 200 12.18 17.33 4.71
C SER A 200 12.34 18.68 4.03
N ARG A 201 12.03 19.72 4.79
CA ARG A 201 12.34 21.10 4.43
C ARG A 201 12.79 21.88 5.67
N THR A 202 13.73 22.79 5.44
CA THR A 202 14.08 23.85 6.39
C THR A 202 13.64 25.18 5.80
N GLU A 203 13.00 26.01 6.63
CA GLU A 203 12.58 27.36 6.28
C GLU A 203 13.02 28.34 7.37
N SER A 204 13.40 29.56 6.99
CA SER A 204 13.75 30.61 7.96
C SER A 204 12.48 31.16 8.62
N LEU A 205 12.52 31.44 9.92
CA LEU A 205 11.44 32.14 10.62
C LEU A 205 11.33 33.60 10.19
N ASP A 206 12.45 34.20 9.78
CA ASP A 206 12.52 35.58 9.28
C ASP A 206 12.23 35.65 7.76
N CYS A 207 11.47 34.70 7.20
CA CYS A 207 11.24 34.66 5.76
C CYS A 207 10.42 35.86 5.28
N SER A 208 10.92 36.58 4.27
CA SER A 208 10.19 37.65 3.59
C SER A 208 9.28 37.15 2.45
N SER A 209 9.13 35.82 2.32
CA SER A 209 8.27 35.19 1.32
C SER A 209 6.79 35.35 1.66
N TYR A 210 5.95 35.21 0.64
CA TYR A 210 4.51 35.11 0.82
C TYR A 210 4.14 33.87 1.64
N GLY A 211 3.33 34.04 2.69
CA GLY A 211 2.94 32.96 3.61
C GLY A 211 3.84 32.82 4.83
N ASP A 212 3.36 32.10 5.85
CA ASP A 212 4.14 31.83 7.05
C ASP A 212 5.23 30.74 6.82
N PRO A 213 6.28 30.69 7.66
CA PRO A 213 7.35 29.71 7.52
C PRO A 213 6.88 28.26 7.49
N SER A 214 5.79 27.92 8.20
CA SER A 214 5.29 26.55 8.29
C SER A 214 4.58 26.12 7.02
N SER A 215 3.72 26.96 6.45
CA SER A 215 3.08 26.72 5.16
C SER A 215 4.10 26.59 4.02
N ASN A 216 5.15 27.42 4.04
CA ASN A 216 6.23 27.38 3.06
C ASN A 216 7.09 26.11 3.20
N ALA A 217 7.38 25.70 4.43
CA ALA A 217 8.09 24.45 4.71
C ALA A 217 7.30 23.24 4.21
N GLU A 218 6.01 23.17 4.55
CA GLU A 218 5.11 22.09 4.16
C GLU A 218 4.99 21.97 2.65
N SER A 219 4.69 23.09 1.98
CA SER A 219 4.54 23.15 0.52
C SER A 219 5.76 22.60 -0.23
N MET A 220 6.99 22.84 0.26
CA MET A 220 8.19 22.28 -0.37
C MET A 220 8.45 20.84 0.05
N ALA A 221 8.25 20.47 1.32
CA ALA A 221 8.37 19.09 1.76
C ALA A 221 7.43 18.18 0.96
N PHE A 222 6.17 18.59 0.82
CA PHE A 222 5.15 17.88 0.05
C PHE A 222 5.57 17.68 -1.41
N ARG A 223 6.01 18.75 -2.11
CA ARG A 223 6.45 18.64 -3.50
C ARG A 223 7.71 17.78 -3.68
N ARG A 224 8.62 17.79 -2.71
CA ARG A 224 9.79 16.90 -2.72
C ARG A 224 9.39 15.45 -2.50
N ALA A 225 8.40 15.17 -1.66
CA ALA A 225 7.84 13.83 -1.51
C ALA A 225 7.15 13.37 -2.81
N CYS A 226 6.40 14.25 -3.47
CA CYS A 226 5.81 13.99 -4.78
C CYS A 226 6.88 13.65 -5.83
N ALA A 227 8.00 14.38 -5.84
CA ALA A 227 9.11 14.14 -6.77
C ALA A 227 9.76 12.75 -6.59
N ARG A 228 9.71 12.16 -5.38
CA ARG A 228 10.16 10.78 -5.15
C ARG A 228 9.27 9.74 -5.86
N PHE A 229 8.02 10.08 -6.16
CA PHE A 229 7.13 9.31 -7.02
C PHE A 229 7.22 9.69 -8.51
N GLY A 230 8.16 10.58 -8.88
CA GLY A 230 8.39 11.04 -10.24
C GLY A 230 7.74 12.38 -10.59
N LEU A 231 6.77 12.86 -9.79
CA LEU A 231 6.03 14.08 -10.10
C LEU A 231 6.93 15.31 -10.08
N GLY A 232 7.19 15.88 -11.26
CA GLY A 232 8.01 17.07 -11.40
C GLY A 232 9.49 16.83 -11.08
N LEU A 233 9.95 15.58 -11.03
CA LEU A 233 11.34 15.24 -10.73
C LEU A 233 12.31 15.86 -11.76
N TYR A 234 11.92 15.87 -13.04
CA TYR A 234 12.72 16.46 -14.12
C TYR A 234 12.97 17.98 -13.96
N LEU A 235 12.21 18.69 -13.11
CA LEU A 235 12.42 20.11 -12.84
C LEU A 235 13.68 20.36 -12.00
N TYR A 236 14.25 19.32 -11.40
CA TYR A 236 15.49 19.37 -10.62
C TYR A 236 16.74 19.11 -11.47
N ASP A 237 16.58 18.49 -12.65
CA ASP A 237 17.66 18.27 -13.59
C ASP A 237 17.97 19.60 -14.30
N LYS A 238 19.17 20.13 -14.05
CA LYS A 238 19.65 21.40 -14.62
C LYS A 238 20.97 21.21 -15.34
#